data_AF-A0A093YGB7-F1
#
_entry.id   AF-A0A093YGB7-F1
#
_cell.length_a   1.000
_cell.length_b   1.000
_cell.length_c   1.000
_cell.angle_alpha   90.00
_cell.angle_beta   90.00
_cell.angle_gamma   90.00
#
_symmetry.space_group_name_H-M   'P 1'
#
loop_
_entity.id
_entity.type
_entity.pdbx_description
1 polymer ?
#
loop_
_entity_poly.entity_id
_entity_poly.type
_entity_poly.pdbx_seq_one_letter_code
_entity_poly.pdbx_strand_id
1 'polypeptide(L)'
;MDPVARDLLKSLARFSTILVPIKVRTHWLLAVLYPGHGRAKGQVKVYDSHPNWTKKVITASNVLQFLESRLGREFNPADWILTSKQFSQPQQNDADSGLYLLGNAKSIALSLATVHLDSDAQRMDLRWQIAQELVTRAIVGGF
;
A
#
# COMPACT_ATOMS: atom_id res chain seq x y z
N MET A 1 14.45 -16.22 -9.56
CA MET A 1 13.75 -16.03 -8.28
C MET A 1 14.80 -16.16 -7.20
N ASP A 2 15.12 -15.07 -6.51
CA ASP A 2 16.04 -15.14 -5.37
C ASP A 2 15.45 -16.05 -4.29
N PRO A 3 16.26 -16.85 -3.59
CA PRO A 3 15.76 -17.70 -2.52
C PRO A 3 15.12 -16.82 -1.44
N VAL A 4 13.84 -17.07 -1.17
CA VAL A 4 13.12 -16.46 -0.06
C VAL A 4 13.88 -16.79 1.23
N ALA A 5 14.26 -15.77 1.99
CA ALA A 5 14.90 -15.98 3.28
C ALA A 5 13.98 -16.85 4.16
N ARG A 6 14.51 -17.94 4.70
CA ARG A 6 13.78 -18.77 5.68
C ARG A 6 13.31 -17.87 6.83
N ASP A 7 12.08 -18.11 7.30
CA ASP A 7 11.42 -17.36 8.39
C ASP A 7 11.04 -15.92 8.05
N LEU A 8 10.98 -15.54 6.77
CA LEU A 8 10.53 -14.21 6.35
C LEU A 8 9.14 -13.89 6.90
N LEU A 9 8.20 -14.85 6.90
CA LEU A 9 6.86 -14.62 7.43
C LEU A 9 6.87 -14.35 8.95
N LYS A 10 7.70 -15.08 9.71
CA LYS A 10 7.87 -14.83 11.16
C LYS A 10 8.48 -13.45 11.42
N SER A 11 9.43 -13.03 10.59
CA SER A 11 9.99 -11.68 10.67
C SER A 11 8.94 -10.61 10.37
N LEU A 12 8.12 -10.83 9.34
CA LEU A 12 7.03 -9.92 8.95
C LEU A 12 5.92 -9.86 10.01
N ALA A 13 5.63 -10.96 10.69
CA ALA A 13 4.64 -11.02 11.77
C ALA A 13 5.01 -10.19 13.01
N ARG A 14 6.23 -9.64 13.09
CA ARG A 14 6.63 -8.70 14.15
C ARG A 14 6.12 -7.28 13.90
N PHE A 15 5.70 -6.97 12.68
CA PHE A 15 5.21 -5.64 12.30
C PHE A 15 3.69 -5.61 12.42
N SER A 16 3.16 -4.51 12.96
CA SER A 16 1.71 -4.25 13.00
C SER A 16 1.14 -3.86 11.64
N THR A 17 1.97 -3.31 10.76
CA THR A 17 1.59 -2.87 9.41
C THR A 17 2.79 -2.97 8.48
N ILE A 18 2.56 -3.52 7.29
CA ILE A 18 3.58 -3.62 6.23
C ILE A 18 3.02 -2.93 4.99
N LEU A 19 3.78 -1.95 4.49
CA LEU A 19 3.46 -1.17 3.31
C LEU A 19 4.22 -1.75 2.12
N VAL A 20 3.49 -2.23 1.11
CA VAL A 20 4.06 -2.86 -0.09
C VAL A 20 3.69 -2.01 -1.31
N PRO A 21 4.61 -1.17 -1.82
CA PRO A 21 4.39 -0.45 -3.05
C PRO A 21 4.44 -1.43 -4.23
N ILE A 22 3.46 -1.37 -5.12
CA ILE A 22 3.34 -2.23 -6.29
C ILE A 22 3.22 -1.34 -7.52
N LYS A 23 4.04 -1.62 -8.54
CA LYS A 23 3.96 -0.98 -9.85
C LYS A 23 3.37 -1.94 -10.87
N VAL A 24 2.31 -1.50 -11.55
CA VAL A 24 1.66 -2.24 -12.65
C VAL A 24 1.77 -1.41 -13.91
N ARG A 25 2.65 -1.81 -14.82
CA ARG A 25 3.03 -1.01 -16.00
C ARG A 25 3.50 0.39 -15.55
N THR A 26 2.67 1.41 -15.70
CA THR A 26 2.93 2.81 -15.33
C THR A 26 2.21 3.26 -14.07
N HIS A 27 1.29 2.45 -13.53
CA HIS A 27 0.43 2.81 -12.41
C HIS A 27 0.97 2.27 -11.08
N TRP A 28 0.94 3.09 -10.05
CA TRP A 28 1.35 2.70 -8.70
C TRP A 28 0.13 2.43 -7.81
N LEU A 29 0.23 1.40 -6.98
CA LEU A 29 -0.76 1.04 -5.97
C LEU A 29 -0.08 0.57 -4.69
N LEU A 30 -0.79 0.69 -3.57
CA LEU A 30 -0.28 0.30 -2.26
C LEU A 30 -1.06 -0.90 -1.73
N ALA A 31 -0.38 -2.02 -1.56
CA ALA A 31 -0.88 -3.11 -0.75
C ALA A 31 -0.46 -2.88 0.71
N VAL A 32 -1.41 -3.01 1.63
CA VAL A 32 -1.18 -2.87 3.06
C VAL A 32 -1.55 -4.17 3.73
N LEU A 33 -0.56 -4.76 4.40
CA LEU A 33 -0.72 -5.99 5.14
C LEU A 33 -0.80 -5.66 6.62
N TYR A 34 -1.80 -6.20 7.28
CA TYR A 34 -1.91 -6.23 8.72
C TYR A 34 -1.73 -7.69 9.14
N PRO A 35 -0.51 -8.12 9.50
CA PRO A 35 -0.28 -9.49 9.96
C PRO A 35 -1.21 -9.83 11.11
N GLY A 36 -1.78 -11.03 11.07
CA GLY A 36 -2.55 -11.56 12.19
C GLY A 36 -1.59 -11.93 13.33
N HIS A 37 -1.99 -11.66 14.57
CA HIS A 37 -1.28 -12.15 15.75
C HIS A 37 -2.00 -13.38 16.33
N GLY A 38 -1.24 -14.44 16.58
CA GLY A 38 -1.76 -15.67 17.18
C GLY A 38 -2.75 -16.40 16.27
N ARG A 39 -4.02 -16.48 16.69
CA ARG A 39 -5.10 -17.18 15.96
C ARG A 39 -5.94 -16.25 15.06
N ALA A 40 -5.69 -14.95 15.07
CA ALA A 40 -6.42 -14.00 14.25
C ALA A 40 -5.92 -14.06 12.80
N LYS A 41 -6.85 -14.03 11.84
CA LYS A 41 -6.49 -13.90 10.42
C LYS A 41 -5.87 -12.53 10.16
N GLY A 42 -4.83 -12.49 9.32
CA GLY A 42 -4.30 -11.24 8.80
C GLY A 42 -5.28 -10.53 7.87
N GLN A 43 -5.03 -9.27 7.56
CA GLN A 43 -5.83 -8.50 6.61
C GLN A 43 -4.97 -7.95 5.48
N VAL A 44 -5.51 -7.96 4.27
CA VAL A 44 -4.92 -7.30 3.10
C VAL A 44 -5.88 -6.23 2.61
N LYS A 45 -5.37 -5.00 2.50
CA LYS A 45 -6.05 -3.86 1.89
C LYS A 45 -5.27 -3.39 0.68
N VAL A 46 -5.96 -3.06 -0.41
CA VAL A 46 -5.34 -2.52 -1.62
C VAL A 46 -5.86 -1.11 -1.85
N TYR A 47 -4.94 -0.15 -1.80
CA TYR A 47 -5.19 1.25 -2.09
C TYR A 47 -4.80 1.48 -3.54
N ASP A 48 -5.82 1.43 -4.39
CA ASP A 48 -5.72 1.76 -5.80
C ASP A 48 -6.49 3.06 -6.07
N SER A 49 -5.78 4.09 -6.51
CA SER A 49 -6.35 5.38 -6.88
C SER A 49 -6.91 5.41 -8.31
N HIS A 50 -6.80 4.34 -9.10
CA HIS A 50 -7.35 4.35 -10.46
C HIS A 50 -8.90 4.52 -10.42
N PRO A 51 -9.50 5.45 -11.19
CA PRO A 51 -10.95 5.72 -11.14
C PRO A 51 -11.82 4.51 -11.46
N ASN A 52 -11.31 3.63 -12.32
CA ASN A 52 -11.93 2.35 -12.67
C ASN A 52 -11.29 1.16 -11.94
N TRP A 53 -10.96 1.29 -10.65
CA TRP A 53 -10.31 0.25 -9.84
C TRP A 53 -11.01 -1.12 -9.90
N THR A 54 -12.33 -1.16 -10.10
CA THR A 54 -13.10 -2.40 -10.27
C THR A 54 -12.89 -3.08 -11.63
N LYS A 55 -12.50 -2.33 -12.67
CA LYS A 55 -12.35 -2.82 -14.05
C LYS A 55 -10.89 -3.06 -14.46
N LYS A 56 -9.91 -2.51 -13.74
CA LYS A 56 -8.48 -2.62 -14.06
C LYS A 56 -7.64 -3.29 -12.94
N VAL A 57 -7.58 -4.62 -13.01
CA VAL A 57 -6.33 -5.40 -13.18
C VAL A 57 -5.36 -5.63 -11.99
N ILE A 58 -5.47 -5.01 -10.81
CA ILE A 58 -4.91 -5.65 -9.58
C ILE A 58 -5.98 -5.80 -8.52
N THR A 59 -6.48 -7.03 -8.44
CA THR A 59 -7.35 -7.44 -7.35
C THR A 59 -6.51 -7.75 -6.12
N ALA A 60 -7.13 -7.76 -4.94
CA ALA A 60 -6.50 -8.28 -3.74
C ALA A 60 -5.94 -9.71 -3.96
N SER A 61 -6.52 -10.49 -4.88
CA SER A 61 -6.02 -11.80 -5.31
C SER A 61 -4.67 -11.74 -6.04
N ASN A 62 -4.40 -10.70 -6.84
CA ASN A 62 -3.07 -10.52 -7.46
C ASN A 62 -2.03 -10.15 -6.41
N VAL A 63 -2.42 -9.40 -5.38
CA VAL A 63 -1.56 -9.14 -4.22
C VAL A 63 -1.28 -10.42 -3.47
N LEU A 64 -2.27 -11.30 -3.24
CA LEU A 64 -2.02 -12.60 -2.62
C LEU A 64 -1.10 -13.48 -3.47
N GLN A 65 -1.27 -13.53 -4.79
CA GLN A 65 -0.35 -14.26 -5.68
C GLN A 65 1.08 -13.70 -5.60
N PHE A 66 1.22 -12.37 -5.53
CA PHE A 66 2.52 -11.75 -5.31
C PHE A 66 3.11 -12.17 -3.96
N LEU A 67 2.32 -12.08 -2.88
CA LEU A 67 2.76 -12.50 -1.54
C LEU A 67 3.13 -13.98 -1.50
N GLU A 68 2.32 -14.85 -2.08
CA GLU A 68 2.58 -16.29 -2.23
C GLU A 68 3.88 -16.53 -2.99
N SER A 69 4.11 -15.81 -4.10
CA SER A 69 5.36 -15.92 -4.85
C SER A 69 6.60 -15.47 -4.05
N ARG A 70 6.43 -14.54 -3.10
CA ARG A 70 7.51 -13.96 -2.30
C ARG A 70 7.74 -14.66 -0.96
N LEU A 71 6.72 -15.31 -0.41
CA LEU A 71 6.73 -15.95 0.90
C LEU A 71 6.70 -17.48 0.79
N GLY A 72 6.40 -18.00 -0.41
CA GLY A 72 6.38 -19.42 -0.70
C GLY A 72 5.47 -20.20 0.25
N ARG A 73 5.99 -21.31 0.75
CA ARG A 73 5.26 -22.24 1.63
C ARG A 73 4.93 -21.68 3.01
N GLU A 74 5.55 -20.56 3.40
CA GLU A 74 5.20 -19.89 4.67
C GLU A 74 3.90 -19.09 4.55
N PHE A 75 3.41 -18.86 3.33
CA PHE A 75 2.18 -18.12 3.11
C PHE A 75 1.01 -19.05 2.82
N ASN A 76 -0.02 -18.93 3.64
CA ASN A 76 -1.30 -19.60 3.43
C ASN A 76 -2.38 -18.53 3.18
N PRO A 77 -2.93 -18.43 1.96
CA PRO A 77 -4.00 -17.48 1.64
C PRO A 77 -5.22 -17.58 2.57
N ALA A 78 -5.51 -18.76 3.13
CA ALA A 78 -6.66 -18.98 4.01
C ALA A 78 -6.56 -18.23 5.35
N ASP A 79 -5.34 -17.86 5.75
CA ASP A 79 -5.04 -17.12 6.97
C ASP A 79 -5.20 -15.60 6.80
N TRP A 80 -5.60 -15.14 5.61
CA TRP A 80 -5.76 -13.73 5.29
C TRP A 80 -7.18 -13.39 4.85
N ILE A 81 -7.67 -12.24 5.32
CA ILE A 81 -8.96 -11.67 4.91
C ILE A 81 -8.70 -10.62 3.83
N LEU A 82 -9.31 -10.82 2.68
CA LEU A 82 -9.33 -9.85 1.59
C LEU A 82 -10.50 -8.90 1.77
N THR A 83 -10.22 -7.60 1.78
CA THR A 83 -11.29 -6.60 1.72
C THR A 83 -11.39 -6.05 0.30
N SER A 84 -12.50 -6.36 -0.38
CA SER A 84 -12.81 -5.81 -1.71
C SER A 84 -13.62 -4.52 -1.56
N LYS A 85 -12.95 -3.40 -1.28
CA LYS A 85 -13.55 -2.07 -1.30
C LYS A 85 -12.52 -1.03 -1.76
N GLN A 86 -13.00 0.12 -2.19
CA GLN A 86 -12.13 1.24 -2.50
C GLN A 86 -11.57 1.85 -1.20
N PHE A 87 -10.25 1.87 -1.08
CA PHE A 87 -9.56 2.45 0.09
C PHE A 87 -8.89 3.79 -0.22
N SER A 88 -8.49 4.01 -1.48
CA SER A 88 -7.91 5.28 -1.92
C SER A 88 -8.97 6.09 -2.66
N GLN A 89 -8.91 7.41 -2.51
CA GLN A 89 -9.63 8.32 -3.40
C GLN A 89 -9.20 8.09 -4.86
N PRO A 90 -10.14 8.21 -5.84
CA PRO A 90 -9.79 8.25 -7.25
C PRO A 90 -8.83 9.39 -7.58
N GLN A 91 -7.74 9.09 -8.28
CA GLN A 91 -6.85 10.09 -8.87
C GLN A 91 -7.53 10.79 -10.04
N GLN A 92 -7.22 12.08 -10.21
CA GLN A 92 -7.69 12.86 -11.34
C GLN A 92 -6.73 12.79 -12.53
N ASN A 93 -5.43 12.56 -12.29
CA ASN A 93 -4.42 12.42 -13.34
C ASN A 93 -3.66 11.09 -13.20
N ASP A 94 -3.32 10.47 -14.33
CA ASP A 94 -2.59 9.20 -14.36
C ASP A 94 -1.18 9.29 -13.74
N ALA A 95 -0.54 10.46 -13.85
CA ALA A 95 0.76 10.73 -13.26
C ALA A 95 0.75 10.78 -11.72
N ASP A 96 -0.42 10.88 -11.10
CA ASP A 96 -0.55 11.05 -9.65
C ASP A 96 -0.59 9.74 -8.87
N SER A 97 -0.67 8.59 -9.51
CA SER A 97 -0.75 7.30 -8.81
C SER A 97 0.35 7.09 -7.75
N GLY A 98 1.58 7.54 -8.04
CA GLY A 98 2.68 7.52 -7.07
C GLY A 98 2.48 8.49 -5.89
N LEU A 99 1.87 9.65 -6.15
CA LEU A 99 1.53 10.64 -5.13
C LEU A 99 0.44 10.10 -4.18
N TYR A 100 -0.62 9.49 -4.71
CA TYR A 100 -1.66 8.85 -3.90
C TYR A 100 -1.10 7.66 -3.11
N LEU A 101 -0.20 6.86 -3.69
CA LEU A 101 0.50 5.79 -2.97
C LEU A 101 1.25 6.35 -1.75
N LEU A 102 2.07 7.39 -1.95
CA LEU A 102 2.89 7.97 -0.87
C LEU A 102 2.03 8.66 0.18
N GLY A 103 0.98 9.39 -0.24
CA GLY A 103 0.02 9.99 0.67
C GLY A 103 -0.66 8.93 1.55
N ASN A 104 -1.25 7.89 0.95
CA ASN A 104 -1.89 6.82 1.73
C ASN A 104 -0.89 6.11 2.65
N ALA A 105 0.32 5.82 2.18
CA ALA A 105 1.37 5.19 2.99
C ALA A 105 1.73 6.04 4.22
N LYS A 106 1.93 7.34 4.03
CA LYS A 106 2.24 8.29 5.11
C LYS A 106 1.07 8.44 6.09
N SER A 107 -0.16 8.56 5.58
CA SER A 107 -1.37 8.61 6.41
C SER A 107 -1.47 7.40 7.33
N ILE A 108 -1.31 6.20 6.77
CA ILE A 108 -1.37 4.94 7.53
C ILE A 108 -0.25 4.85 8.56
N ALA A 109 0.99 5.16 8.16
CA ALA A 109 2.15 5.09 9.05
C ALA A 109 2.06 6.05 10.25
N LEU A 110 1.42 7.21 10.05
CA LEU A 110 1.26 8.24 11.08
C LEU A 110 -0.11 8.19 11.78
N SER A 111 -0.94 7.18 11.51
CA SER A 111 -2.32 7.07 12.03
C SER A 111 -3.18 8.31 11.77
N LEU A 112 -3.03 8.91 10.59
CA LEU A 112 -3.79 10.08 10.15
C LEU A 112 -5.10 9.69 9.46
N ALA A 113 -5.95 10.69 9.22
CA ALA A 113 -7.15 10.53 8.42
C ALA A 113 -6.82 10.17 6.96
N THR A 114 -7.82 9.65 6.24
CA THR A 114 -7.74 9.36 4.81
C THR A 114 -7.21 10.57 4.05
N VAL A 115 -6.31 10.32 3.09
CA VAL A 115 -5.76 11.37 2.24
C VAL A 115 -6.82 11.88 1.28
N HIS A 116 -7.00 13.21 1.27
CA HIS A 116 -7.87 13.93 0.36
C HIS A 116 -7.04 14.85 -0.54
N LEU A 117 -7.02 14.57 -1.85
CA LEU A 117 -6.26 15.30 -2.86
C LEU A 117 -7.21 15.78 -3.97
N ASP A 118 -8.19 16.59 -3.56
CA ASP A 118 -9.31 17.02 -4.40
C ASP A 118 -8.93 18.05 -5.46
N SER A 119 -7.86 18.83 -5.21
CA SER A 119 -7.41 19.94 -6.06
C SER A 119 -5.97 19.79 -6.54
N ASP A 120 -5.63 20.47 -7.63
CA ASP A 120 -4.25 20.54 -8.13
C ASP A 120 -3.30 21.19 -7.12
N ALA A 121 -3.78 22.18 -6.37
CA ALA A 121 -3.00 22.84 -5.31
C ALA A 121 -2.58 21.83 -4.24
N GLN A 122 -3.52 21.08 -3.68
CA GLN A 122 -3.23 20.04 -2.67
C GLN A 122 -2.26 18.97 -3.21
N ARG A 123 -2.42 18.56 -4.47
CA ARG A 123 -1.48 17.62 -5.10
C ARG A 123 -0.09 18.22 -5.25
N MET A 124 0.01 19.50 -5.61
CA MET A 124 1.29 20.19 -5.73
C MET A 124 1.96 20.37 -4.37
N ASP A 125 1.20 20.78 -3.35
CA ASP A 125 1.70 20.96 -1.99
C ASP A 125 2.26 19.65 -1.44
N LEU A 126 1.55 18.52 -1.64
CA LEU A 126 2.05 17.21 -1.21
C LEU A 126 3.33 16.80 -1.97
N ARG A 127 3.44 17.07 -3.28
CA ARG A 127 4.69 16.82 -4.02
C ARG A 127 5.84 17.63 -3.42
N TRP A 128 5.57 18.88 -3.04
CA TRP A 128 6.58 19.77 -2.48
C TRP A 128 6.99 19.39 -1.07
N GLN A 129 6.03 18.96 -0.26
CA GLN A 129 6.29 18.35 1.04
C GLN A 129 7.17 17.10 0.90
N ILE A 130 6.86 16.17 -0.01
CA ILE A 130 7.67 14.96 -0.24
C ILE A 130 9.10 15.33 -0.68
N ALA A 131 9.24 16.30 -1.58
CA ALA A 131 10.56 16.78 -2.00
C ALA A 131 11.35 17.36 -0.83
N GLN A 132 10.70 18.17 0.03
CA GLN A 132 11.32 18.71 1.24
C GLN A 132 11.75 17.58 2.19
N GLU A 133 10.89 16.59 2.45
CA GLU A 133 11.18 15.46 3.34
C GLU A 133 12.38 14.63 2.88
N LEU A 134 12.52 14.45 1.56
CA LEU A 134 13.68 13.77 0.98
C LEU A 134 14.98 14.57 1.18
N VAL A 135 14.92 15.89 0.98
CA VAL A 135 16.08 16.78 1.11
C VAL A 135 16.51 16.91 2.57
N THR A 136 15.56 17.07 3.49
CA THR A 136 15.84 17.23 4.93
C THR A 136 16.08 15.91 5.64
N ARG A 137 15.72 14.78 5.01
CA ARG A 137 15.71 13.44 5.61
C ARG A 137 14.86 13.37 6.89
N ALA A 138 13.83 14.20 6.96
CA ALA A 138 12.93 14.29 8.09
C ALA A 138 11.49 14.37 7.58
N ILE A 139 10.61 13.58 8.19
CA ILE A 139 9.17 13.61 7.86
C ILE A 139 8.56 14.87 8.46
N VAL A 140 7.93 15.68 7.63
CA VAL A 140 7.16 16.84 8.08
C VAL A 140 5.78 16.30 8.48
N GLY A 141 5.39 16.44 9.75
CA GLY A 141 4.14 15.86 10.24
C GLY A 141 2.90 16.38 9.50
N GLY A 142 1.91 15.50 9.28
CA GLY A 142 0.58 15.85 8.76
C GLY A 142 0.47 16.10 7.25
N PHE A 143 -0.78 16.30 6.80
CA PHE A 143 -1.19 16.81 5.49
C PHE A 143 -1.87 18.16 5.67
#